data_AF-A0A2K8SEG7-F1
#
_entry.id   AF-A0A2K8SEG7-F1
#
_cell.length_a   1.000
_cell.length_b   1.000
_cell.length_c   1.000
_cell.angle_alpha   90.00
_cell.angle_beta   90.00
_cell.angle_gamma   90.00
#
_symmetry.space_group_name_H-M   'P 1'
#
loop_
_entity.id
_entity.type
_entity.pdbx_description
1 polymer ?
#
loop_
_entity_poly.entity_id
_entity_poly.type
_entity_poly.pdbx_seq_one_letter_code
_entity_poly.pdbx_strand_id
1 'polypeptide(L)'
;MIRWDTIVTDVLAAIGLAIIILAPLIFCDIQRKILKQRLHTRVDGEKLFEKLKYDLKLSQMSGISKTRLYKDIDYAKTIFRGAMDYNSREVVWYFNELFAKRHINSTIRKKSWLQTGIWVLTILVIGGGSYLDILDWLFNMTKMKSDSGIVSIWVLFFFANALTSLVKYTEFTKVKTVINDQVRQINLTKKEKVWKDYKIVYWISWGAPVVGFSLIVINIFFK
;
A
#
# COMPACT_ATOMS: atom_id res chain seq x y z
N MET A 1 30.00 -32.31 8.61
CA MET A 1 30.32 -31.10 9.39
C MET A 1 29.52 -29.96 8.79
N ILE A 2 28.46 -29.49 9.46
CA ILE A 2 27.62 -28.39 8.97
C ILE A 2 28.43 -27.11 9.12
N ARG A 3 28.78 -26.44 8.01
CA ARG A 3 29.48 -25.15 8.05
C ARG A 3 28.49 -24.07 8.52
N TRP A 4 28.88 -23.28 9.51
CA TRP A 4 28.07 -22.16 10.02
C TRP A 4 27.72 -21.14 8.93
N ASP A 5 28.60 -20.96 7.94
CA ASP A 5 28.36 -20.11 6.77
C ASP A 5 27.11 -20.54 5.98
N THR A 6 26.86 -21.85 5.90
CA THR A 6 25.73 -22.44 5.19
C THR A 6 24.39 -22.07 5.84
N ILE A 7 24.36 -21.99 7.17
CA ILE A 7 23.14 -21.63 7.92
C ILE A 7 22.81 -20.15 7.72
N VAL A 8 23.82 -19.29 7.75
CA VAL A 8 23.64 -17.84 7.58
C VAL A 8 23.10 -17.53 6.19
N THR A 9 23.67 -18.11 5.14
CA THR A 9 23.26 -17.84 3.76
C THR A 9 21.88 -18.40 3.44
N ASP A 10 21.52 -19.57 4.01
CA ASP A 10 20.17 -20.15 3.88
C ASP A 10 19.11 -19.28 4.58
N VAL A 11 19.41 -18.74 5.78
CA VAL A 11 18.52 -17.79 6.46
C VAL A 11 18.36 -16.50 5.64
N LEU A 12 19.43 -15.99 5.02
CA LEU A 12 19.35 -14.81 4.15
C LEU A 12 18.46 -15.05 2.93
N ALA A 13 18.52 -16.21 2.29
CA ALA A 13 17.65 -16.55 1.17
C ALA A 13 16.17 -16.66 1.59
N ALA A 14 15.89 -17.27 2.74
CA ALA A 14 14.55 -17.34 3.30
C ALA A 14 13.99 -15.93 3.63
N ILE A 15 14.81 -15.06 4.22
CA ILE A 15 14.46 -13.66 4.46
C ILE A 15 14.23 -12.93 3.13
N GLY A 16 15.06 -13.17 2.12
CA GLY A 16 14.90 -12.59 0.78
C GLY A 16 13.55 -12.94 0.16
N LEU A 17 13.15 -14.21 0.22
CA LEU A 17 11.84 -14.66 -0.24
C LEU A 17 10.70 -14.01 0.56
N ALA A 18 10.83 -13.95 1.89
CA ALA A 18 9.82 -13.31 2.74
C ALA A 18 9.66 -11.80 2.42
N ILE A 19 10.76 -11.09 2.15
CA ILE A 19 10.73 -9.69 1.72
C ILE A 19 9.94 -9.55 0.41
N ILE A 20 10.21 -10.41 -0.58
CA ILE A 20 9.52 -10.35 -1.88
C ILE A 20 8.00 -10.51 -1.72
N ILE A 21 7.55 -11.43 -0.87
CA ILE A 21 6.11 -11.74 -0.67
C ILE A 21 5.41 -10.68 0.20
N LEU A 22 6.05 -10.26 1.30
CA LEU A 22 5.41 -9.46 2.35
C LEU A 22 5.65 -7.96 2.22
N ALA A 23 6.70 -7.52 1.51
CA ALA A 23 6.96 -6.09 1.30
C ALA A 23 5.73 -5.31 0.80
N PRO A 24 4.95 -5.79 -0.19
CA PRO A 24 3.75 -5.08 -0.64
C PRO A 24 2.77 -4.72 0.48
N LEU A 25 2.60 -5.59 1.47
CA LEU A 25 1.71 -5.37 2.62
C LEU A 25 2.32 -4.41 3.64
N ILE A 26 3.63 -4.55 3.93
CA ILE A 26 4.35 -3.66 4.84
C ILE A 26 4.29 -2.21 4.34
N PHE A 27 4.55 -1.99 3.05
CA PHE A 27 4.49 -0.65 2.45
C PHE A 27 3.07 -0.09 2.38
N CYS A 28 2.04 -0.94 2.27
CA CYS A 28 0.64 -0.51 2.39
C CYS A 28 0.36 0.12 3.77
N ASP A 29 0.85 -0.49 4.84
CA ASP A 29 0.65 0.03 6.20
C ASP A 29 1.47 1.29 6.48
N ILE A 30 2.71 1.35 5.99
CA ILE A 30 3.55 2.57 6.05
C ILE A 30 2.83 3.72 5.36
N GLN A 31 2.32 3.49 4.14
CA GLN A 31 1.61 4.51 3.38
C GLN A 31 0.35 4.97 4.10
N ARG A 32 -0.40 4.04 4.71
CA ARG A 32 -1.59 4.37 5.51
C ARG A 32 -1.25 5.24 6.72
N LYS A 33 -0.12 5.01 7.39
CA LYS A 33 0.36 5.84 8.52
C LYS A 33 0.69 7.26 8.03
N ILE A 34 1.42 7.39 6.93
CA ILE A 34 1.80 8.69 6.34
C ILE A 34 0.56 9.47 5.89
N LEU A 35 -0.37 8.83 5.18
CA LEU A 35 -1.62 9.45 4.74
C LEU A 35 -2.51 9.89 5.92
N LYS A 36 -2.44 9.18 7.06
CA LYS A 36 -3.16 9.60 8.28
C LYS A 36 -2.60 10.89 8.89
N GLN A 37 -1.29 11.13 8.77
CA GLN A 37 -0.64 12.34 9.29
C GLN A 37 -0.85 13.56 8.38
N ARG A 38 -1.01 13.35 7.06
CA ARG A 38 -1.08 14.44 6.07
C ARG A 38 -2.49 14.89 5.69
N LEU A 39 -3.48 13.99 5.77
CA LEU A 39 -4.87 14.25 5.40
C LEU A 39 -5.78 14.24 6.64
N HIS A 40 -6.85 15.03 6.60
CA HIS A 40 -7.75 15.25 7.73
C HIS A 40 -8.12 13.98 8.49
N THR A 41 -8.09 14.11 9.81
CA THR A 41 -8.46 13.08 10.76
C THR A 41 -9.91 13.27 11.21
N ARG A 42 -10.43 12.28 11.93
CA ARG A 42 -11.76 12.38 12.54
C ARG A 42 -11.84 13.56 13.53
N VAL A 43 -10.73 13.84 14.22
CA VAL A 43 -10.60 14.94 15.19
C VAL A 43 -10.74 16.30 14.50
N ASP A 44 -10.19 16.45 13.29
CA ASP A 44 -10.34 17.70 12.53
C ASP A 44 -11.79 17.92 12.08
N GLY A 45 -12.51 16.83 11.77
CA GLY A 45 -13.94 16.89 11.50
C GLY A 45 -14.72 17.32 12.74
N GLU A 46 -14.44 16.73 13.89
CA GLU A 46 -15.06 17.11 15.17
C GLU A 46 -14.90 18.61 15.44
N LYS A 47 -13.71 19.18 15.26
CA LYS A 47 -13.46 20.62 15.41
C LYS A 47 -14.22 21.48 14.39
N LEU A 48 -14.25 21.05 13.12
CA LEU A 48 -14.98 21.76 12.05
C LEU A 48 -16.48 21.82 12.38
N PHE A 49 -17.06 20.70 12.80
CA PHE A 49 -18.47 20.61 13.12
C PHE A 49 -18.82 21.26 14.47
N GLU A 50 -17.89 21.33 15.42
CA GLU A 50 -18.03 22.17 16.61
C GLU A 50 -18.10 23.66 16.25
N LYS A 51 -17.19 24.14 15.40
CA LYS A 51 -17.21 25.53 14.90
C LYS A 51 -18.55 25.84 14.21
N LEU A 52 -19.02 24.95 13.33
CA LEU A 52 -20.33 25.11 12.67
C LEU A 52 -21.51 25.10 13.65
N LYS A 53 -21.44 24.30 14.72
CA LYS A 53 -22.44 24.29 15.79
C LYS A 53 -22.49 25.63 16.53
N TYR A 54 -21.32 26.20 16.85
CA TYR A 54 -21.20 27.50 17.49
C TYR A 54 -21.72 28.63 16.58
N ASP A 55 -21.35 28.61 15.30
CA ASP A 55 -21.78 29.62 14.30
C ASP A 55 -23.31 29.64 14.16
N LEU A 56 -23.97 28.48 14.28
CA LEU A 56 -25.44 28.36 14.25
C LEU A 56 -26.13 28.65 15.58
N LYS A 57 -25.39 28.96 16.66
CA LYS A 57 -25.91 29.07 18.03
C LYS A 57 -26.74 27.85 18.46
N LEU A 58 -26.45 26.67 17.92
CA LEU A 58 -27.13 25.43 18.30
C LEU A 58 -26.58 24.98 19.64
N SER A 59 -27.32 25.22 20.74
CA SER A 59 -26.88 24.83 22.09
C SER A 59 -26.79 23.30 22.24
N GLN A 60 -27.75 22.57 21.67
CA GLN A 60 -27.81 21.11 21.70
C GLN A 60 -28.28 20.53 20.37
N MET A 61 -27.54 19.53 19.88
CA MET A 61 -27.93 18.67 18.76
C MET A 61 -28.32 17.31 19.33
N SER A 62 -29.61 17.11 19.61
CA SER A 62 -30.15 15.82 20.06
C SER A 62 -30.62 14.97 18.86
N GLY A 63 -30.55 13.64 18.98
CA GLY A 63 -31.00 12.72 17.93
C GLY A 63 -30.10 12.60 16.69
N ILE A 64 -28.91 13.21 16.68
CA ILE A 64 -27.99 13.20 15.54
C ILE A 64 -26.93 12.10 15.68
N SER A 65 -26.76 11.31 14.62
CA SER A 65 -25.69 10.32 14.53
C SER A 65 -24.36 11.00 14.19
N LYS A 66 -23.53 11.26 15.21
CA LYS A 66 -22.17 11.81 15.04
C LYS A 66 -21.32 10.99 14.05
N THR A 67 -21.49 9.67 14.05
CA THR A 67 -20.77 8.78 13.13
C THR A 67 -21.14 8.97 11.66
N ARG A 68 -22.41 9.26 11.35
CA ARG A 68 -22.83 9.60 9.98
C ARG A 68 -22.41 11.01 9.60
N LEU A 69 -22.50 11.95 10.53
CA LEU A 69 -22.14 13.36 10.33
C LEU A 69 -20.73 13.55 9.75
N TYR A 70 -19.75 12.78 10.24
CA TYR A 70 -18.36 12.88 9.80
C TYR A 70 -18.03 12.05 8.55
N LYS A 71 -18.99 11.30 8.01
CA LYS A 71 -18.75 10.33 6.93
C LYS A 71 -19.61 10.55 5.71
N ASP A 72 -20.74 11.22 5.87
CA ASP A 72 -21.78 11.39 4.87
C ASP A 72 -22.04 12.88 4.68
N ILE A 73 -21.74 13.36 3.48
CA ILE A 73 -21.87 14.76 3.11
C ILE A 73 -23.33 15.18 3.01
N ASP A 74 -24.22 14.29 2.56
CA ASP A 74 -25.63 14.61 2.37
C ASP A 74 -26.34 14.66 3.71
N TYR A 75 -25.98 13.75 4.62
CA TYR A 75 -26.43 13.81 6.02
C TYR A 75 -25.95 15.10 6.71
N ALA A 76 -24.69 15.49 6.52
CA ALA A 76 -24.16 16.75 7.03
C ALA A 76 -24.87 17.98 6.43
N LYS A 77 -25.18 17.97 5.13
CA LYS A 77 -25.96 19.01 4.44
C LYS A 77 -27.37 19.16 4.99
N THR A 78 -28.05 18.06 5.32
CA THR A 78 -29.38 18.14 5.94
C THR A 78 -29.36 18.79 7.31
N ILE A 79 -28.31 18.57 8.11
CA ILE A 79 -28.24 19.07 9.48
C ILE A 79 -27.74 20.53 9.53
N PHE A 80 -26.78 20.88 8.68
CA PHE A 80 -26.13 22.20 8.69
C PHE A 80 -26.52 23.08 7.51
N ARG A 81 -27.68 22.85 6.89
CA ARG A 81 -28.10 23.50 5.63
C ARG A 81 -27.85 25.02 5.62
N GLY A 82 -28.23 25.72 6.70
CA GLY A 82 -28.03 27.17 6.84
C GLY A 82 -26.59 27.64 7.09
N ALA A 83 -25.73 26.86 7.76
CA ALA A 83 -24.32 27.22 7.96
C ALA A 83 -23.42 26.78 6.82
N MET A 84 -23.82 25.72 6.12
CA MET A 84 -23.11 25.25 4.94
C MET A 84 -23.17 26.28 3.82
N ASP A 85 -24.18 27.13 3.70
CA ASP A 85 -24.17 28.18 2.67
C ASP A 85 -23.05 29.20 2.90
N TYR A 86 -22.70 29.50 4.16
CA TYR A 86 -21.63 30.43 4.53
C TYR A 86 -20.23 29.79 4.63
N ASN A 87 -20.15 28.51 5.03
CA ASN A 87 -18.88 27.76 5.21
C ASN A 87 -18.73 26.57 4.24
N SER A 88 -19.49 26.53 3.14
CA SER A 88 -19.58 25.40 2.19
C SER A 88 -18.22 24.90 1.75
N ARG A 89 -17.29 25.82 1.49
CA ARG A 89 -15.95 25.53 1.00
C ARG A 89 -15.14 24.67 1.97
N GLU A 90 -15.09 25.00 3.26
CA GLU A 90 -14.33 24.23 4.26
C GLU A 90 -14.90 22.81 4.42
N VAL A 91 -16.22 22.67 4.37
CA VAL A 91 -16.87 21.38 4.53
C VAL A 91 -16.72 20.50 3.29
N VAL A 92 -16.88 21.06 2.09
CA VAL A 92 -16.60 20.35 0.83
C VAL A 92 -15.15 19.89 0.79
N TRP A 93 -14.21 20.72 1.22
CA TRP A 93 -12.80 20.35 1.33
C TRP A 93 -12.56 19.20 2.29
N TYR A 94 -13.17 19.22 3.48
CA TYR A 94 -13.09 18.11 4.43
C TYR A 94 -13.55 16.79 3.82
N PHE A 95 -14.71 16.77 3.18
CA PHE A 95 -15.25 15.55 2.57
C PHE A 95 -14.45 15.07 1.36
N ASN A 96 -13.94 15.99 0.52
CA ASN A 96 -13.07 15.64 -0.60
C ASN A 96 -11.74 15.03 -0.11
N GLU A 97 -11.13 15.56 0.97
CA GLU A 97 -9.93 14.96 1.58
C GLU A 97 -10.23 13.55 2.12
N LEU A 98 -11.37 13.39 2.78
CA LEU A 98 -11.77 12.13 3.38
C LEU A 98 -12.05 11.07 2.31
N PHE A 99 -12.69 11.46 1.21
CA PHE A 99 -12.88 10.63 0.03
C PHE A 99 -11.54 10.23 -0.59
N ALA A 100 -10.65 11.20 -0.86
CA ALA A 100 -9.33 10.94 -1.43
C ALA A 100 -8.52 9.97 -0.55
N LYS A 101 -8.52 10.19 0.77
CA LYS A 101 -7.86 9.31 1.75
C LYS A 101 -8.39 7.88 1.71
N ARG A 102 -9.71 7.70 1.66
CA ARG A 102 -10.33 6.37 1.58
C ARG A 102 -9.99 5.70 0.25
N HIS A 103 -10.07 6.43 -0.85
CA HIS A 103 -9.81 5.90 -2.18
C HIS A 103 -8.34 5.48 -2.34
N ILE A 104 -7.38 6.33 -1.96
CA ILE A 104 -5.95 6.01 -2.03
C ILE A 104 -5.65 4.77 -1.19
N ASN A 105 -6.12 4.71 0.07
CA ASN A 105 -5.91 3.55 0.94
C ASN A 105 -6.53 2.26 0.37
N SER A 106 -7.73 2.35 -0.21
CA SER A 106 -8.40 1.19 -0.81
C SER A 106 -7.64 0.68 -2.04
N THR A 107 -7.21 1.60 -2.92
CA THR A 107 -6.46 1.27 -4.13
C THR A 107 -5.13 0.62 -3.79
N ILE A 108 -4.36 1.19 -2.86
CA ILE A 108 -3.07 0.64 -2.45
C ILE A 108 -3.28 -0.74 -1.80
N ARG A 109 -4.23 -0.88 -0.87
CA ARG A 109 -4.51 -2.17 -0.22
C ARG A 109 -4.88 -3.26 -1.24
N LYS A 110 -5.80 -2.97 -2.17
CA LYS A 110 -6.19 -3.93 -3.22
C LYS A 110 -5.01 -4.35 -4.09
N LYS A 111 -4.16 -3.39 -4.47
CA LYS A 111 -2.99 -3.64 -5.32
C LYS A 111 -1.89 -4.41 -4.59
N SER A 112 -1.62 -4.09 -3.32
CA SER A 112 -0.70 -4.85 -2.46
C SER A 112 -1.14 -6.30 -2.28
N TRP A 113 -2.43 -6.55 -2.02
CA TRP A 113 -2.96 -7.92 -1.93
C TRP A 113 -2.83 -8.70 -3.23
N LEU A 114 -3.06 -8.03 -4.37
CA LEU A 114 -2.89 -8.63 -5.69
C LEU A 114 -1.42 -8.99 -5.93
N GLN A 115 -0.47 -8.12 -5.56
CA GLN A 115 0.97 -8.41 -5.65
C GLN A 115 1.38 -9.61 -4.78
N THR A 116 0.96 -9.64 -3.52
CA THR A 116 1.21 -10.79 -2.64
C THR A 116 0.56 -12.06 -3.20
N GLY A 117 -0.66 -11.96 -3.75
CA GLY A 117 -1.34 -13.08 -4.41
C GLY A 117 -0.59 -13.63 -5.61
N ILE A 118 0.01 -12.77 -6.45
CA ILE A 118 0.88 -13.19 -7.57
C ILE A 118 2.05 -14.03 -7.04
N TRP A 119 2.74 -13.55 -6.00
CA TRP A 119 3.89 -14.26 -5.43
C TRP A 119 3.50 -15.59 -4.79
N VAL A 120 2.41 -15.62 -4.01
CA VAL A 120 1.89 -16.86 -3.41
C VAL A 120 1.52 -17.87 -4.50
N LEU A 121 0.82 -17.44 -5.55
CA LEU A 121 0.45 -18.32 -6.66
C LEU A 121 1.68 -18.82 -7.42
N THR A 122 2.68 -17.97 -7.62
CA THR A 122 3.94 -18.35 -8.26
C THR A 122 4.65 -19.45 -7.46
N ILE A 123 4.75 -19.29 -6.14
CA ILE A 123 5.36 -20.30 -5.26
C ILE A 123 4.57 -21.61 -5.28
N LEU A 124 3.24 -21.55 -5.28
CA LEU A 124 2.39 -22.75 -5.35
C LEU A 124 2.53 -23.47 -6.70
N VAL A 125 2.59 -22.74 -7.82
CA VAL A 125 2.77 -23.33 -9.15
C VAL A 125 4.13 -24.01 -9.25
N ILE A 126 5.19 -23.38 -8.73
CA ILE A 126 6.51 -24.00 -8.69
C ILE A 126 6.49 -25.24 -7.78
N GLY A 127 5.98 -25.13 -6.56
CA GLY A 127 5.92 -26.25 -5.63
C GLY A 127 5.08 -27.42 -6.14
N GLY A 128 3.99 -27.15 -6.86
CA GLY A 128 3.14 -28.17 -7.47
C GLY A 128 3.73 -28.80 -8.73
N GLY A 129 4.53 -28.05 -9.50
CA GLY A 129 5.12 -28.50 -10.76
C GLY A 129 6.48 -29.20 -10.60
N SER A 130 7.30 -28.75 -9.65
CA SER A 130 8.69 -29.22 -9.48
C SER A 130 9.00 -29.67 -8.04
N TYR A 131 8.00 -29.82 -7.18
CA TYR A 131 8.12 -30.40 -5.83
C TYR A 131 9.23 -29.72 -4.98
N LEU A 132 10.31 -30.43 -4.66
CA LEU A 132 11.41 -29.97 -3.80
C LEU A 132 12.38 -29.05 -4.54
N ASP A 133 12.29 -28.93 -5.87
CA ASP A 133 13.20 -28.09 -6.66
C ASP A 133 13.15 -26.62 -6.23
N ILE A 134 12.05 -26.12 -5.63
CA ILE A 134 12.03 -24.76 -5.10
C ILE A 134 12.89 -24.59 -3.84
N LEU A 135 12.92 -25.60 -2.98
CA LEU A 135 13.76 -25.60 -1.78
C LEU A 135 15.22 -25.82 -2.16
N ASP A 136 15.47 -26.71 -3.11
CA ASP A 136 16.82 -26.91 -3.66
C ASP A 136 17.30 -25.68 -4.44
N TRP A 137 16.42 -24.97 -5.14
CA TRP A 137 16.74 -23.69 -5.77
C TRP A 137 17.04 -22.60 -4.74
N LEU A 138 16.30 -22.55 -3.63
CA LEU A 138 16.49 -21.52 -2.60
C LEU A 138 17.75 -21.75 -1.76
N PHE A 139 18.05 -23.02 -1.46
CA PHE A 139 19.05 -23.40 -0.47
C PHE A 139 20.25 -24.15 -1.08
N ASN A 140 20.20 -24.68 -2.29
CA ASN A 140 21.25 -25.59 -2.78
C ASN A 140 21.38 -25.60 -4.32
N MET A 141 21.24 -24.43 -4.94
CA MET A 141 21.11 -24.28 -6.40
C MET A 141 22.32 -24.85 -7.17
N THR A 142 23.52 -24.82 -6.61
CA THR A 142 24.75 -25.34 -7.24
C THR A 142 24.77 -26.87 -7.42
N LYS A 143 23.90 -27.60 -6.69
CA LYS A 143 23.75 -29.05 -6.81
C LYS A 143 22.57 -29.48 -7.68
N MET A 144 21.81 -28.53 -8.21
CA MET A 144 20.71 -28.82 -9.13
C MET A 144 21.27 -29.30 -10.46
N LYS A 145 20.71 -30.40 -10.97
CA LYS A 145 21.10 -31.01 -12.24
C LYS A 145 20.39 -30.36 -13.42
N SER A 146 20.85 -30.60 -14.64
CA SER A 146 20.27 -30.02 -15.86
C SER A 146 18.84 -30.51 -16.19
N ASP A 147 18.41 -31.62 -15.60
CA ASP A 147 17.06 -32.17 -15.67
C ASP A 147 16.11 -31.57 -14.61
N SER A 148 16.60 -30.68 -13.74
CA SER A 148 15.79 -29.99 -12.73
C SER A 148 15.01 -28.80 -13.29
N GLY A 149 13.98 -28.35 -12.55
CA GLY A 149 13.13 -27.21 -12.90
C GLY A 149 13.78 -25.82 -12.83
N ILE A 150 15.12 -25.72 -12.70
CA ILE A 150 15.85 -24.47 -12.42
C ILE A 150 15.51 -23.32 -13.39
N VAL A 151 15.44 -23.61 -14.69
CA VAL A 151 15.11 -22.60 -15.72
C VAL A 151 13.66 -22.15 -15.59
N SER A 152 12.74 -23.09 -15.37
CA SER A 152 11.31 -22.82 -15.20
C SER A 152 11.05 -21.96 -13.96
N ILE A 153 11.77 -22.17 -12.86
CA ILE A 153 11.70 -21.36 -11.64
C ILE A 153 12.08 -19.91 -11.95
N TRP A 154 13.21 -19.69 -12.61
CA TRP A 154 13.64 -18.33 -13.00
C TRP A 154 12.65 -17.65 -13.93
N VAL A 155 12.16 -18.37 -14.95
CA VAL A 155 11.15 -17.84 -15.88
C VAL A 155 9.89 -17.41 -15.14
N LEU A 156 9.36 -18.24 -14.24
CA LEU A 156 8.18 -17.91 -13.42
C LEU A 156 8.43 -16.71 -12.50
N PHE A 157 9.62 -16.60 -11.90
CA PHE A 157 10.00 -15.44 -11.09
C PHE A 157 10.09 -14.15 -11.94
N PHE A 158 10.59 -14.19 -13.17
CA PHE A 158 10.59 -13.03 -14.06
C PHE A 158 9.17 -12.62 -14.48
N PHE A 159 8.30 -13.58 -14.79
CA PHE A 159 6.90 -13.29 -15.08
C PHE A 159 6.17 -12.69 -13.87
N ALA A 160 6.39 -13.22 -12.66
CA ALA A 160 5.85 -12.67 -11.42
C ALA A 160 6.31 -11.22 -11.20
N ASN A 161 7.59 -10.92 -11.45
CA ASN A 161 8.12 -9.56 -11.39
C ASN A 161 7.47 -8.62 -12.43
N ALA A 162 7.30 -9.07 -13.67
CA ALA A 162 6.66 -8.26 -14.71
C ALA A 162 5.19 -7.95 -14.35
N LEU A 163 4.45 -8.94 -13.86
CA LEU A 163 3.07 -8.75 -13.43
C LEU A 163 2.95 -7.82 -12.22
N THR A 164 3.80 -8.00 -11.20
CA THR A 164 3.81 -7.13 -10.02
C THR A 164 4.21 -5.70 -10.36
N SER A 165 5.13 -5.51 -11.31
CA SER A 165 5.50 -4.21 -11.89
C SER A 165 4.33 -3.51 -12.57
N LEU A 166 3.57 -4.24 -13.41
CA LEU A 166 2.38 -3.71 -14.05
C LEU A 166 1.32 -3.31 -13.02
N VAL A 167 1.10 -4.15 -12.01
CA VAL A 167 0.19 -3.84 -10.90
C VAL A 167 0.61 -2.56 -10.18
N LYS A 168 1.91 -2.38 -9.93
CA LYS A 168 2.45 -1.18 -9.27
C LYS A 168 2.29 0.07 -10.13
N TYR A 169 2.50 -0.04 -11.44
CA TYR A 169 2.25 1.05 -12.39
C TYR A 169 0.76 1.47 -12.41
N THR A 170 -0.17 0.51 -12.37
CA THR A 170 -1.60 0.83 -12.29
C THR A 170 -2.01 1.45 -10.94
N GLU A 171 -1.30 1.14 -9.85
CA GLU A 171 -1.47 1.84 -8.57
C GLU A 171 -1.05 3.31 -8.70
N PHE A 172 0.13 3.55 -9.27
CA PHE A 172 0.69 4.90 -9.44
C PHE A 172 -0.24 5.81 -10.24
N THR A 173 -0.73 5.33 -11.38
CA THR A 173 -1.63 6.11 -12.25
C THR A 173 -2.94 6.45 -11.55
N LYS A 174 -3.60 5.47 -10.91
CA LYS A 174 -4.85 5.71 -10.16
C LYS A 174 -4.66 6.68 -9.00
N VAL A 175 -3.58 6.54 -8.23
CA VAL A 175 -3.30 7.44 -7.10
C VAL A 175 -2.96 8.85 -7.59
N LYS A 176 -2.19 8.98 -8.67
CA LYS A 176 -1.87 10.27 -9.30
C LYS A 176 -3.12 11.02 -9.73
N THR A 177 -4.06 10.35 -10.37
CA THR A 177 -5.34 10.94 -10.80
C THR A 177 -6.13 11.46 -9.60
N VAL A 178 -6.29 10.65 -8.55
CA VAL A 178 -7.04 11.06 -7.34
C VAL A 178 -6.39 12.24 -6.62
N ILE A 179 -5.06 12.27 -6.52
CA ILE A 179 -4.35 13.40 -5.92
C ILE A 179 -4.50 14.68 -6.77
N ASN A 180 -4.45 14.54 -8.11
CA ASN A 180 -4.63 15.67 -9.02
C ASN A 180 -6.05 16.20 -9.07
N ASP A 181 -7.06 15.35 -8.96
CA ASP A 181 -8.46 15.76 -9.12
C ASP A 181 -9.07 16.19 -7.80
N GLN A 182 -8.82 15.44 -6.72
CA GLN A 182 -9.45 15.69 -5.41
C GLN A 182 -8.59 16.60 -4.53
N VAL A 183 -7.29 16.34 -4.42
CA VAL A 183 -6.42 17.10 -3.48
C VAL A 183 -6.02 18.47 -4.05
N ARG A 184 -5.88 18.61 -5.38
CA ARG A 184 -5.63 19.91 -6.04
C ARG A 184 -6.77 20.90 -5.83
N GLN A 185 -8.02 20.44 -5.81
CA GLN A 185 -9.21 21.28 -5.60
C GLN A 185 -9.28 21.87 -4.19
N ILE A 186 -8.47 21.36 -3.26
CA ILE A 186 -8.47 21.71 -1.85
C ILE A 186 -7.33 22.68 -1.56
N ASN A 187 -6.07 22.26 -1.81
CA ASN A 187 -4.89 23.09 -1.56
C ASN A 187 -3.66 22.54 -2.31
N LEU A 188 -3.03 23.41 -3.13
CA LEU A 188 -1.81 23.09 -3.88
C LEU A 188 -0.64 22.66 -2.98
N THR A 189 -0.42 23.33 -1.84
CA THR A 189 0.68 23.01 -0.93
C THR A 189 0.49 21.64 -0.26
N LYS A 190 -0.75 21.25 0.08
CA LYS A 190 -1.05 19.92 0.63
C LYS A 190 -0.86 18.84 -0.45
N LYS A 191 -1.32 19.10 -1.68
CA LYS A 191 -1.11 18.20 -2.82
C LYS A 191 0.36 17.86 -3.01
N GLU A 192 1.24 18.86 -3.00
CA GLU A 192 2.69 18.66 -3.19
C GLU A 192 3.30 17.79 -2.09
N LYS A 193 2.93 18.04 -0.82
CA LYS A 193 3.41 17.24 0.32
C LYS A 193 2.94 15.79 0.22
N VAL A 194 1.65 15.56 -0.02
CA VAL A 194 1.08 14.20 -0.16
C VAL A 194 1.71 13.47 -1.35
N TRP A 195 1.91 14.16 -2.47
CA TRP A 195 2.52 13.57 -3.68
C TRP A 195 4.00 13.25 -3.48
N LYS A 196 4.76 14.12 -2.81
CA LYS A 196 6.16 13.88 -2.47
C LYS A 196 6.30 12.64 -1.59
N ASP A 197 5.54 12.56 -0.50
CA ASP A 197 5.59 11.44 0.42
C ASP A 197 5.15 10.13 -0.26
N TYR A 198 4.10 10.17 -1.08
CA TYR A 198 3.67 9.01 -1.89
C TYR A 198 4.79 8.50 -2.80
N LYS A 199 5.47 9.40 -3.52
CA LYS A 199 6.57 9.03 -4.43
C LYS A 199 7.75 8.40 -3.69
N ILE A 200 8.12 8.92 -2.53
CA ILE A 200 9.21 8.37 -1.70
C ILE A 200 8.89 6.91 -1.35
N VAL A 201 7.71 6.66 -0.78
CA VAL A 201 7.29 5.30 -0.39
C VAL A 201 7.15 4.39 -1.61
N TYR A 202 6.65 4.91 -2.73
CA TYR A 202 6.51 4.18 -3.97
C TYR A 202 7.87 3.66 -4.49
N TRP A 203 8.89 4.52 -4.54
CA TRP A 203 10.23 4.13 -5.00
C TRP A 203 10.95 3.19 -4.03
N ILE A 204 10.80 3.40 -2.72
CA ILE A 204 11.35 2.46 -1.72
C ILE A 204 10.67 1.09 -1.85
N SER A 205 9.36 1.06 -2.09
CA SER A 205 8.61 -0.18 -2.32
C SER A 205 9.05 -0.93 -3.57
N TRP A 206 9.59 -0.23 -4.58
CA TRP A 206 10.21 -0.85 -5.76
C TRP A 206 11.61 -1.43 -5.46
N GLY A 207 12.35 -0.81 -4.54
CA GLY A 207 13.67 -1.29 -4.13
C GLY A 207 13.62 -2.56 -3.26
N ALA A 208 12.56 -2.77 -2.48
CA ALA A 208 12.48 -3.91 -1.57
C ALA A 208 12.53 -5.29 -2.25
N PRO A 209 11.82 -5.55 -3.37
CA PRO A 209 12.01 -6.78 -4.13
C PRO A 209 13.45 -6.96 -4.64
N VAL A 210 14.11 -5.89 -5.11
CA VAL A 210 15.51 -5.95 -5.56
C VAL A 210 16.43 -6.39 -4.43
N VAL A 211 16.22 -5.86 -3.22
CA VAL A 211 16.95 -6.30 -2.02
C VAL A 211 16.67 -7.77 -1.72
N GLY A 212 15.41 -8.20 -1.76
CA GLY A 212 15.05 -9.62 -1.58
C GLY A 212 15.73 -10.54 -2.58
N PHE A 213 15.78 -10.16 -3.86
CA PHE A 213 16.53 -10.89 -4.89
C PHE A 213 18.03 -10.92 -4.63
N SER A 214 18.62 -9.79 -4.24
CA SER A 214 20.06 -9.74 -3.94
C SER A 214 20.44 -10.70 -2.81
N LEU A 215 19.60 -10.85 -1.78
CA LEU A 215 19.83 -11.81 -0.70
C LEU A 215 19.78 -13.27 -1.18
N ILE A 216 18.84 -13.60 -2.07
CA ILE A 216 18.77 -14.93 -2.70
C ILE A 216 20.02 -15.20 -3.55
N VAL A 217 20.44 -14.21 -4.35
CA VAL A 217 21.63 -14.33 -5.21
C VAL A 217 22.92 -14.45 -4.40
N ILE A 218 23.05 -13.71 -3.30
CA ILE A 218 24.19 -13.85 -2.37
C ILE A 218 24.27 -15.29 -1.84
N ASN A 219 23.15 -15.92 -1.49
CA ASN A 219 23.17 -17.34 -1.07
C ASN A 219 23.74 -18.26 -2.16
N ILE A 220 23.45 -17.98 -3.43
CA ILE A 220 23.95 -18.76 -4.56
C ILE A 220 25.46 -18.60 -4.75
N PHE A 221 26.04 -17.42 -4.49
CA PHE A 221 27.47 -17.15 -4.70
C PHE A 221 28.38 -17.68 -3.59
N PHE A 222 27.89 -17.79 -2.36
CA PHE A 222 28.69 -18.23 -1.21
C PHE A 222 28.63 -19.74 -0.94
N LYS A 223 27.89 -20.49 -1.76
CA LYS A 223 27.62 -21.92 -1.58
C LYS A 223 28.05 -22.73 -2.81
#